data_AF-A0A1H2X8A3-F1
#
_entry.id   AF-A0A1H2X8A3-F1
#
_cell.length_a   1.000
_cell.length_b   1.000
_cell.length_c   1.000
_cell.angle_alpha   90.00
_cell.angle_beta   90.00
_cell.angle_gamma   90.00
#
_symmetry.space_group_name_H-M   'P 1'
#
loop_
_entity.id
_entity.type
_entity.pdbx_description
1 polymer ?
#
loop_
_entity_poly.entity_id
_entity_poly.type
_entity_poly.pdbx_seq_one_letter_code
_entity_poly.pdbx_strand_id
1 'polypeptide(L)'
;MRRPTIYLFIALHLEVALIFAGLTILLFAFLKGGNDSIPIMTNILPASLISFSLGYLAGEYLPWEKLPPWARFWLGLGVFYAIFVISSLLGFYIMGLIYGNLSDDYWRLFYDFFLFTSIFILLIGCVLGIYLSKLKKF
;
A
#
# COMPACT_ATOMS: atom_id res chain seq x y z
N MET A 1 -1.47 -8.17 20.80
CA MET A 1 -1.53 -6.95 19.96
C MET A 1 -2.81 -6.17 20.25
N ARG A 2 -2.76 -4.83 20.24
CA ARG A 2 -3.98 -4.01 20.41
C ARG A 2 -4.92 -4.23 19.21
N ARG A 3 -6.24 -4.13 19.41
CA ARG A 3 -7.24 -4.29 18.33
C ARG A 3 -6.99 -3.41 17.08
N PRO A 4 -6.55 -2.14 17.19
CA PRO A 4 -6.21 -1.31 16.02
C PRO A 4 -5.08 -1.92 15.19
N THR A 5 -4.08 -2.50 15.85
CA THR A 5 -2.94 -3.16 15.20
C THR A 5 -3.40 -4.35 14.36
N ILE A 6 -4.38 -5.13 14.83
CA ILE A 6 -4.94 -6.26 14.08
C ILE A 6 -5.68 -5.77 12.84
N TYR A 7 -6.51 -4.72 12.95
CA TYR A 7 -7.21 -4.17 11.79
C TYR A 7 -6.27 -3.57 10.75
N LEU A 8 -5.23 -2.86 11.19
CA LEU A 8 -4.17 -2.37 10.31
C LEU A 8 -3.42 -3.53 9.65
N PHE A 9 -3.08 -4.60 10.38
CA PHE A 9 -2.43 -5.78 9.80
C PHE A 9 -3.28 -6.46 8.71
N ILE A 10 -4.58 -6.59 8.93
CA ILE A 10 -5.50 -7.16 7.92
C ILE A 10 -5.56 -6.26 6.68
N ALA A 11 -5.67 -4.94 6.87
CA ALA A 11 -5.68 -3.99 5.77
C ALA A 11 -4.35 -3.98 5.00
N LEU A 12 -3.21 -4.13 5.69
CA LEU A 12 -1.89 -4.24 5.06
C LEU A 12 -1.72 -5.53 4.26
N HIS A 13 -2.25 -6.66 4.73
CA HIS A 13 -2.25 -7.89 3.94
C HIS A 13 -3.07 -7.73 2.66
N LEU A 14 -4.21 -7.04 2.73
CA LEU A 14 -5.01 -6.70 1.56
C LEU A 14 -4.28 -5.72 0.64
N GLU A 15 -3.56 -4.73 1.18
CA GLU A 15 -2.73 -3.80 0.42
C GLU A 15 -1.63 -4.54 -0.35
N VAL A 16 -0.90 -5.44 0.30
CA VAL A 16 0.15 -6.22 -0.36
C VAL A 16 -0.42 -7.14 -1.44
N ALA A 17 -1.57 -7.77 -1.17
CA ALA A 17 -2.28 -8.56 -2.19
C ALA A 17 -2.72 -7.70 -3.39
N LEU A 18 -3.12 -6.45 -3.15
CA LEU A 18 -3.48 -5.48 -4.19
C LEU A 18 -2.28 -4.99 -4.99
N ILE A 19 -1.14 -4.72 -4.34
CA ILE A 19 0.11 -4.39 -5.01
C ILE A 19 0.52 -5.56 -5.91
N PHE A 20 0.45 -6.80 -5.40
CA PHE A 20 0.74 -8.01 -6.17
C PHE A 20 -0.20 -8.16 -7.37
N ALA A 21 -1.51 -8.04 -7.15
CA ALA A 21 -2.51 -8.16 -8.19
C ALA A 21 -2.39 -7.05 -9.25
N GLY A 22 -2.20 -5.80 -8.82
CA GLY A 22 -2.02 -4.64 -9.70
C GLY A 22 -0.79 -4.79 -10.59
N LEU A 23 0.34 -5.19 -10.02
CA LEU A 23 1.57 -5.44 -10.80
C LEU A 23 1.38 -6.63 -11.75
N THR A 24 0.72 -7.71 -11.31
CA THR A 24 0.45 -8.89 -12.16
C THR A 24 -0.46 -8.55 -13.35
N ILE A 25 -1.53 -7.78 -13.12
CA ILE A 25 -2.43 -7.31 -14.18
C ILE A 25 -1.67 -6.45 -15.17
N LEU A 26 -0.84 -5.54 -14.69
CA LEU A 26 -0.07 -4.64 -15.55
C LEU A 26 0.92 -5.41 -16.43
N LEU A 27 1.56 -6.44 -15.85
CA LEU A 27 2.48 -7.33 -16.52
C LEU A 27 1.79 -8.15 -17.64
N PHE A 28 0.55 -8.59 -17.40
CA PHE A 28 -0.28 -9.31 -18.38
C PHE A 28 -0.88 -8.40 -19.46
N ALA A 29 -1.30 -7.18 -19.08
CA ALA A 29 -2.00 -6.24 -19.96
C ALA A 29 -1.05 -5.42 -20.85
N PHE A 30 0.15 -5.07 -20.36
CA PHE A 30 1.02 -4.09 -21.04
C PHE A 30 2.37 -4.64 -21.49
N LEU A 31 2.90 -5.69 -20.86
CA LEU A 31 4.31 -6.10 -21.09
C LEU A 31 4.50 -7.47 -21.74
N LYS A 32 3.43 -8.21 -22.04
CA LYS A 32 3.46 -9.50 -22.78
C LYS A 32 4.52 -10.50 -22.29
N GLY A 33 4.93 -10.44 -21.01
CA GLY A 33 5.88 -11.39 -20.41
C GLY A 33 7.31 -11.34 -20.95
N GLY A 34 7.79 -10.19 -21.45
CA GLY A 34 9.18 -9.99 -21.88
C GLY A 34 10.18 -9.81 -20.72
N ASN A 35 11.47 -9.60 -21.04
CA ASN A 35 12.56 -9.48 -20.05
C ASN A 35 12.35 -8.34 -19.02
N ASP A 36 11.53 -7.34 -19.35
CA ASP A 36 11.16 -6.22 -18.47
C ASP A 36 10.16 -6.60 -17.35
N SER A 37 9.60 -7.80 -17.38
CA SER A 37 8.68 -8.31 -16.35
C SER A 37 9.37 -8.66 -15.02
N ILE A 38 10.62 -9.11 -15.07
CA ILE A 38 11.41 -9.50 -13.90
C ILE A 38 11.65 -8.28 -12.98
N PRO A 39 12.14 -7.13 -13.49
CA PRO A 39 12.23 -5.89 -12.71
C PRO A 39 10.93 -5.51 -11.98
N ILE A 40 9.77 -5.61 -12.64
CA ILE A 40 8.49 -5.19 -12.08
C ILE A 40 8.03 -6.11 -10.94
N MET A 41 8.23 -7.42 -11.08
CA MET A 41 7.94 -8.35 -9.99
C MET A 41 8.84 -8.14 -8.78
N THR A 42 10.10 -7.73 -8.97
CA THR A 42 10.98 -7.45 -7.82
C THR A 42 10.52 -6.27 -6.97
N ASN A 43 9.67 -5.39 -7.49
CA ASN A 43 9.10 -4.24 -6.76
C ASN A 43 8.14 -4.65 -5.63
N ILE A 44 7.50 -5.83 -5.75
CA ILE A 44 6.57 -6.36 -4.74
C ILE A 44 7.25 -6.50 -3.37
N LEU A 45 8.50 -6.96 -3.37
CA LEU A 45 9.23 -7.30 -2.15
C LEU A 45 9.61 -6.07 -1.31
N PRO A 46 10.29 -5.03 -1.85
CA PRO A 46 10.56 -3.81 -1.10
C PRO A 46 9.27 -3.05 -0.74
N ALA A 47 8.30 -2.92 -1.65
CA ALA A 47 7.06 -2.22 -1.36
C ALA A 47 6.27 -2.90 -0.21
N SER A 48 6.17 -4.23 -0.23
CA SER A 48 5.48 -4.98 0.84
C SER A 48 6.19 -4.87 2.19
N LEU A 49 7.52 -5.01 2.23
CA LEU A 49 8.29 -4.87 3.48
C LEU A 49 8.13 -3.48 4.10
N ILE A 50 8.12 -2.43 3.27
CA ILE A 50 7.93 -1.05 3.70
C ILE A 50 6.51 -0.84 4.24
N SER A 51 5.49 -1.30 3.51
CA SER A 51 4.09 -1.21 4.00
C SER A 51 3.91 -1.93 5.33
N PHE A 52 4.43 -3.16 5.47
CA PHE A 52 4.36 -3.90 6.72
C PHE A 52 5.03 -3.16 7.88
N SER A 53 6.22 -2.61 7.65
CA SER A 53 6.97 -1.88 8.67
C SER A 53 6.23 -0.61 9.11
N LEU A 54 5.77 0.21 8.16
CA LEU A 54 5.06 1.45 8.46
C LEU A 54 3.70 1.20 9.11
N GLY A 55 2.98 0.18 8.67
CA GLY A 55 1.68 -0.17 9.22
C GLY A 55 1.76 -0.79 10.61
N TYR A 56 2.82 -1.54 10.92
CA TYR A 56 3.13 -1.97 12.29
C TYR A 56 3.36 -0.76 13.21
N LEU A 57 4.22 0.18 12.79
CA LEU A 57 4.50 1.40 13.55
C LEU A 57 3.22 2.24 13.77
N ALA A 58 2.42 2.41 12.74
CA ALA A 58 1.13 3.09 12.85
C ALA A 58 0.16 2.37 13.81
N GLY A 59 0.14 1.04 13.80
CA GLY A 59 -0.74 0.26 14.68
C GLY A 59 -0.33 0.29 16.15
N GLU A 60 0.96 0.42 16.45
CA GLU A 60 1.50 0.37 17.81
C GLU A 60 1.56 1.76 18.47
N TYR A 61 2.02 2.77 17.73
CA TYR A 61 2.34 4.09 18.29
C TYR A 61 1.19 5.10 18.24
N LEU A 62 0.21 4.95 17.35
CA LEU A 62 -0.93 5.86 17.30
C LEU A 62 -1.92 5.58 18.45
N PRO A 63 -2.33 6.61 19.21
CA PRO A 63 -3.25 6.47 20.33
C PRO A 63 -4.71 6.39 19.85
N TRP A 64 -5.02 5.39 19.01
CA TRP A 64 -6.33 5.21 18.38
C TRP A 64 -7.48 5.32 19.38
N GLU A 65 -7.36 4.67 20.53
CA GLU A 65 -8.39 4.63 21.58
C GLU A 65 -8.69 6.00 22.22
N LYS A 66 -7.74 6.96 22.16
CA LYS A 66 -7.93 8.32 22.71
C LYS A 66 -8.62 9.27 21.72
N LEU A 67 -8.61 8.95 20.43
CA LEU A 67 -9.17 9.80 19.38
C LEU A 67 -10.70 9.66 19.30
N PRO A 68 -11.43 10.72 18.89
CA PRO A 68 -12.85 10.61 18.60
C PRO A 68 -13.11 9.75 17.33
N PRO A 69 -14.29 9.11 17.21
CA PRO A 69 -14.59 8.18 16.11
C PRO A 69 -14.36 8.75 14.70
N TRP A 70 -14.73 10.01 14.47
CA TRP A 70 -14.53 10.67 13.18
C TRP A 70 -13.04 10.88 12.86
N ALA A 71 -12.22 11.23 13.87
CA ALA A 71 -10.79 11.39 13.68
C ALA A 71 -10.10 10.05 13.41
N ARG A 72 -10.56 8.95 14.04
CA ARG A 72 -10.04 7.61 13.76
C ARG A 72 -10.31 7.17 12.32
N PHE A 73 -11.47 7.53 11.77
CA PHE A 73 -11.79 7.25 10.37
C PHE A 73 -10.80 7.95 9.43
N TRP A 74 -10.69 9.28 9.55
CA TRP A 74 -9.84 10.07 8.66
C TRP A 74 -8.35 9.77 8.85
N LEU A 75 -7.91 9.56 10.09
CA LEU A 75 -6.52 9.22 10.38
C LEU A 75 -6.22 7.78 9.91
N GLY A 76 -7.15 6.84 10.07
CA GLY A 76 -7.01 5.47 9.54
C GLY A 76 -6.90 5.44 8.03
N LEU A 77 -7.82 6.11 7.33
CA LEU A 77 -7.80 6.26 5.87
C LEU A 77 -6.51 6.96 5.40
N GLY A 78 -6.17 8.08 6.04
CA GLY A 78 -5.00 8.88 5.68
C GLY A 78 -3.68 8.15 5.89
N VAL A 79 -3.53 7.45 7.02
CA VAL A 79 -2.33 6.66 7.31
C VAL A 79 -2.21 5.48 6.36
N PHE A 80 -3.31 4.75 6.11
CA PHE A 80 -3.29 3.63 5.17
C PHE A 80 -2.93 4.09 3.76
N TYR A 81 -3.52 5.19 3.30
CA TYR A 81 -3.19 5.77 2.00
C TYR A 81 -1.74 6.28 1.94
N ALA A 82 -1.26 6.95 2.99
CA ALA A 82 0.13 7.42 3.04
C ALA A 82 1.14 6.28 3.01
N ILE A 83 0.85 5.16 3.69
CA ILE A 83 1.68 3.95 3.64
C ILE A 83 1.79 3.44 2.21
N PHE A 84 0.66 3.29 1.51
CA PHE A 84 0.63 2.87 0.11
C PHE A 84 1.41 3.80 -0.82
N VAL A 85 1.26 5.12 -0.66
CA VAL A 85 1.98 6.11 -1.47
C VAL A 85 3.49 6.00 -1.25
N ILE A 86 3.93 5.93 0.00
CA ILE A 86 5.35 5.83 0.34
C ILE A 86 5.93 4.51 -0.14
N SER A 87 5.22 3.39 0.08
CA SER A 87 5.71 2.06 -0.29
C SER A 87 5.82 1.89 -1.80
N SER A 88 4.82 2.37 -2.56
CA SER A 88 4.85 2.34 -4.02
C SER A 88 5.97 3.23 -4.57
N LEU A 89 6.10 4.48 -4.11
CA LEU A 89 7.18 5.36 -4.55
C LEU A 89 8.56 4.77 -4.26
N LEU A 90 8.79 4.28 -3.04
CA LEU A 90 10.09 3.72 -2.67
C LEU A 90 10.38 2.41 -3.42
N GLY A 91 9.39 1.55 -3.59
CA GLY A 91 9.54 0.30 -4.33
C GLY A 91 9.93 0.56 -5.79
N PHE A 92 9.24 1.49 -6.44
CA PHE A 92 9.59 1.90 -7.80
C PHE A 92 10.95 2.63 -7.85
N TYR A 93 11.29 3.42 -6.84
CA TYR A 93 12.61 4.06 -6.77
C TYR A 93 13.76 3.04 -6.66
N ILE A 94 13.64 2.05 -5.77
CA ILE A 94 14.62 0.97 -5.59
C ILE A 94 14.79 0.17 -6.89
N MET A 95 13.68 -0.15 -7.56
CA MET A 95 13.72 -0.84 -8.85
C MET A 95 14.46 -0.01 -9.92
N GLY A 96 14.24 1.32 -9.97
CA GLY A 96 14.99 2.21 -10.85
C GLY A 96 16.50 2.18 -10.58
N LEU A 97 16.90 2.13 -9.30
CA LEU A 97 18.31 2.02 -8.91
C LEU A 97 18.95 0.68 -9.27
N ILE A 98 18.22 -0.43 -9.09
CA ILE A 98 18.74 -1.78 -9.35
C ILE A 98 18.89 -2.04 -10.85
N TYR A 99 17.90 -1.62 -11.64
CA TYR A 99 17.82 -2.00 -13.05
C TYR A 99 18.37 -0.94 -14.00
N GLY A 100 18.57 0.30 -13.56
CA GLY A 100 19.42 1.36 -14.17
C GLY A 100 19.12 1.78 -15.61
N ASN A 101 18.28 1.03 -16.33
CA ASN A 101 18.12 1.03 -17.78
C ASN A 101 16.66 0.75 -18.18
N LEU A 102 15.71 0.86 -17.23
CA LEU A 102 14.29 0.85 -17.56
C LEU A 102 14.02 2.09 -18.44
N SER A 103 13.47 1.86 -19.63
CA SER A 103 13.13 2.89 -20.62
C SER A 103 12.35 4.06 -20.00
N ASP A 104 12.39 5.24 -20.62
CA ASP A 104 11.64 6.45 -20.19
C ASP A 104 10.14 6.19 -19.87
N ASP A 105 9.54 5.12 -20.41
CA ASP A 105 8.19 4.65 -20.07
C ASP A 105 8.01 4.11 -18.63
N TYR A 106 9.08 4.02 -17.82
CA TYR A 106 9.01 3.48 -16.46
C TYR A 106 8.12 4.29 -15.52
N TRP A 107 8.24 5.62 -15.55
CA TRP A 107 7.42 6.50 -14.72
C TRP A 107 5.96 6.48 -15.17
N ARG A 108 5.70 6.29 -16.46
CA ARG A 108 4.35 6.09 -16.98
C ARG A 108 3.73 4.80 -16.43
N LEU A 109 4.51 3.73 -16.35
CA LEU A 109 4.10 2.47 -15.72
C LEU A 109 3.78 2.63 -14.23
N PHE A 110 4.58 3.42 -13.51
CA PHE A 110 4.27 3.82 -12.14
C PHE A 110 2.94 4.57 -12.05
N TYR A 111 2.69 5.55 -12.92
CA TYR A 111 1.44 6.31 -12.89
C TYR A 111 0.22 5.42 -13.17
N ASP A 112 0.29 4.53 -14.16
CA ASP A 112 -0.80 3.61 -14.49
C ASP A 112 -1.08 2.65 -13.32
N PHE A 113 -0.02 2.07 -12.73
CA PHE A 113 -0.13 1.23 -11.52
C PHE A 113 -0.75 2.00 -10.35
N PHE A 114 -0.24 3.20 -10.08
CA PHE A 114 -0.61 4.01 -8.93
C PHE A 114 -2.08 4.45 -9.03
N LEU A 115 -2.51 4.91 -10.21
CA LEU A 115 -3.88 5.39 -10.43
C LEU A 115 -4.87 4.24 -10.34
N PHE A 116 -4.58 3.10 -10.96
CA PHE A 116 -5.44 1.92 -10.90
C PHE A 116 -5.57 1.38 -9.48
N THR A 117 -4.45 1.21 -8.77
CA THR A 117 -4.42 0.60 -7.44
C THR A 117 -4.97 1.56 -6.38
N SER A 118 -4.77 2.88 -6.52
CA SER A 118 -5.24 3.90 -5.57
C SER A 118 -6.76 3.85 -5.34
N ILE A 119 -7.55 3.56 -6.37
CA ILE A 119 -9.02 3.47 -6.24
C ILE A 119 -9.40 2.35 -5.26
N PHE A 120 -8.79 1.18 -5.41
CA PHE A 120 -9.03 0.03 -4.53
C PHE A 120 -8.48 0.26 -3.12
N ILE A 121 -7.31 0.90 -3.01
CA ILE A 121 -6.71 1.26 -1.71
C ILE A 121 -7.61 2.24 -0.95
N LEU A 122 -8.20 3.22 -1.62
CA LEU A 122 -9.15 4.15 -1.00
C LEU A 122 -10.40 3.43 -0.50
N LEU A 123 -10.95 2.48 -1.28
CA LEU A 123 -12.10 1.69 -0.86
C LEU A 123 -11.79 0.86 0.40
N ILE A 124 -10.63 0.19 0.43
CA ILE A 124 -10.21 -0.60 1.60
C ILE A 124 -9.88 0.31 2.79
N GLY A 125 -9.23 1.45 2.54
CA GLY A 125 -8.96 2.46 3.55
C GLY A 125 -10.23 3.01 4.19
N CYS A 126 -11.30 3.20 3.41
CA CYS A 126 -12.62 3.58 3.93
C CYS A 126 -13.19 2.48 4.83
N VAL A 127 -13.11 1.21 4.42
CA VAL A 127 -13.56 0.08 5.24
C VAL A 127 -12.76 0.01 6.55
N LEU A 128 -11.43 0.13 6.48
CA LEU A 128 -10.55 0.18 7.64
C LEU A 128 -10.92 1.34 8.57
N GLY A 129 -11.11 2.54 8.01
CA GLY A 129 -11.52 3.73 8.75
C GLY A 129 -12.85 3.51 9.49
N ILE A 130 -13.82 2.84 8.86
CA ILE A 130 -15.10 2.47 9.50
C ILE A 130 -14.85 1.54 10.69
N TYR A 131 -14.03 0.51 10.54
CA TYR A 131 -13.70 -0.40 11.65
C TYR A 131 -12.98 0.32 12.80
N LEU A 132 -12.02 1.20 12.49
CA LEU A 132 -11.31 2.00 13.48
C LEU A 132 -12.24 2.99 14.19
N SER A 133 -13.21 3.59 13.49
CA SER A 133 -14.20 4.49 14.10
C SER A 133 -15.09 3.77 15.13
N LYS A 134 -15.38 2.47 14.91
CA LYS A 134 -16.24 1.64 15.76
C LYS A 134 -15.53 1.06 16.98
N LEU A 135 -14.23 1.33 17.17
CA LEU A 135 -13.51 0.94 18.37
C LEU A 135 -14.21 1.53 19.62
N LYS A 136 -14.75 0.70 20.50
CA LYS A 136 -15.31 1.20 21.77
C LYS A 136 -14.18 1.68 22.68
N LYS A 137 -14.37 2.82 23.34
CA LYS A 137 -13.57 3.22 24.52
C LYS A 137 -13.77 2.12 25.57
N PHE A 138 -12.68 1.55 26.07
CA PHE A 138 -12.70 0.86 27.36
C PHE A 138 -12.68 1.91 28.46
#